data_AF-A0A1G8MV09-F1
#
_entry.id   AF-A0A1G8MV09-F1
#
_cell.length_a   1.000
_cell.length_b   1.000
_cell.length_c   1.000
_cell.angle_alpha   90.00
_cell.angle_beta   90.00
_cell.angle_gamma   90.00
#
_symmetry.space_group_name_H-M   'P 1'
#
loop_
_entity.id
_entity.type
_entity.pdbx_description
1 polymer ?
#
loop_
_entity_poly.entity_id
_entity_poly.type
_entity_poly.pdbx_seq_one_letter_code
_entity_poly.pdbx_strand_id
1 'polypeptide(L)'
;MQSKRGSIISAVLLLILAGGFSIRNHRLLRSHIYIEKGIYSVDVRIQNFLQELELMESIINERYVGSDFLAHMKKGRKEKVGVYSIYYEEGYNEDTVHVLIVEDTVLRYLRRVELRLQEDCIQLINKGV
;
A
#
# COMPACT_ATOMS: atom_id res chain seq x y z
N MET A 1 -29.01 18.29 58.20
CA MET A 1 -27.95 17.31 57.84
C MET A 1 -28.28 16.41 56.65
N GLN A 2 -29.54 16.27 56.20
CA GLN A 2 -29.90 15.39 55.07
C GLN A 2 -29.41 15.88 53.68
N SER A 3 -29.37 17.20 53.39
CA SER A 3 -28.99 17.67 52.03
C SER A 3 -27.51 17.51 51.70
N LYS A 4 -26.60 17.56 52.70
CA LYS A 4 -25.16 17.35 52.49
C LYS A 4 -24.84 15.93 52.00
N ARG A 5 -25.57 14.91 52.50
CA ARG A 5 -25.39 13.52 52.06
C ARG A 5 -25.88 13.31 50.62
N GLY A 6 -27.03 13.89 50.25
CA GLY A 6 -27.54 13.85 48.88
C GLY A 6 -26.58 14.52 47.89
N SER A 7 -26.03 15.68 48.25
CA SER A 7 -25.06 16.42 47.42
C SER A 7 -23.77 15.64 47.16
N ILE A 8 -23.26 14.89 48.14
CA ILE A 8 -22.06 14.06 47.98
C ILE A 8 -22.34 12.88 47.05
N ILE A 9 -23.49 12.22 47.20
CA ILE A 9 -23.88 11.09 46.35
C ILE A 9 -24.03 11.56 44.89
N SER A 10 -24.67 12.71 44.66
CA SER A 10 -24.80 13.30 43.31
C SER A 10 -23.44 13.68 42.72
N ALA A 11 -22.52 14.23 43.52
CA ALA A 11 -21.17 14.56 43.07
C ALA A 11 -20.38 13.30 42.67
N VAL A 12 -20.48 12.22 43.45
CA VAL A 12 -19.84 10.93 43.14
C VAL A 12 -20.40 10.34 41.85
N LEU A 13 -21.73 10.37 41.65
CA LEU A 13 -22.35 9.90 40.41
C LEU A 13 -21.92 10.72 39.20
N LEU A 14 -21.81 12.05 39.34
CA LEU A 14 -21.28 12.92 38.28
C LEU A 14 -19.83 12.60 37.93
N LEU A 15 -18.98 12.31 38.93
CA LEU A 15 -17.60 11.88 38.69
C LEU A 15 -17.52 10.52 37.99
N ILE A 16 -18.39 9.58 38.36
CA ILE A 16 -18.49 8.27 37.68
C ILE A 16 -18.92 8.45 36.21
N LEU A 17 -19.93 9.29 35.96
CA LEU A 17 -20.38 9.62 34.60
C LEU A 17 -19.29 10.31 33.78
N ALA A 18 -18.62 11.31 34.34
CA ALA A 18 -17.53 12.03 33.69
C ALA A 18 -16.33 11.09 33.41
N GLY A 19 -15.99 10.22 34.36
CA GLY A 19 -14.96 9.19 34.19
C GLY A 19 -15.30 8.19 33.09
N GLY A 20 -16.55 7.69 33.08
CA GLY A 20 -17.03 6.78 32.02
C GLY A 20 -17.02 7.43 30.63
N PHE A 21 -17.45 8.69 30.53
CA PHE A 21 -17.39 9.47 29.30
C PHE A 21 -15.95 9.70 28.82
N SER A 22 -15.07 10.08 29.74
CA SER A 22 -13.64 10.30 29.45
C SER A 22 -12.95 9.02 28.95
N ILE A 23 -13.16 7.89 29.61
CA ILE A 23 -12.60 6.59 29.19
C ILE A 23 -13.11 6.20 27.80
N ARG A 24 -14.41 6.39 27.53
CA ARG A 24 -14.99 6.05 26.22
C ARG A 24 -14.40 6.91 25.11
N ASN A 25 -14.28 8.22 25.32
CA ASN A 25 -13.68 9.12 24.34
C ASN A 25 -12.19 8.86 24.13
N HIS A 26 -11.45 8.58 25.21
CA HIS A 26 -10.04 8.21 25.09
C HIS A 26 -9.85 6.95 24.24
N ARG A 27 -10.71 5.92 24.44
CA ARG A 27 -10.69 4.71 23.62
C ARG A 27 -11.00 5.01 22.15
N LEU A 28 -12.03 5.81 21.88
CA LEU A 28 -12.39 6.20 20.50
C LEU A 28 -11.26 6.97 19.82
N LEU A 29 -10.67 7.95 20.51
CA LEU A 29 -9.56 8.74 20.00
C LEU A 29 -8.33 7.87 19.71
N ARG A 30 -8.01 6.95 20.61
CA ARG A 30 -6.89 6.01 20.41
C ARG A 30 -7.13 5.09 19.22
N SER A 31 -8.34 4.55 19.05
CA SER A 31 -8.71 3.75 17.87
C SER A 31 -8.59 4.55 16.58
N HIS A 32 -9.05 5.81 16.57
CA HIS A 32 -8.91 6.69 15.40
C HIS A 32 -7.44 6.91 15.03
N ILE A 33 -6.59 7.24 16.02
CA ILE A 33 -5.14 7.41 15.79
C ILE A 33 -4.49 6.15 15.23
N TYR A 34 -4.88 4.96 15.69
CA TYR A 34 -4.33 3.71 15.15
C TYR A 34 -4.74 3.47 13.69
N ILE A 35 -6.00 3.74 13.36
CA ILE A 35 -6.49 3.63 11.98
C ILE A 35 -5.77 4.62 11.08
N GLU A 36 -5.67 5.88 11.52
CA GLU A 36 -5.00 6.95 10.79
C GLU A 36 -3.52 6.63 10.55
N LYS A 37 -2.78 6.18 11.58
CA LYS A 37 -1.40 5.70 11.42
C LYS A 37 -1.30 4.51 10.47
N GLY A 38 -2.28 3.61 10.50
CA GLY A 38 -2.39 2.50 9.57
C GLY A 38 -2.50 2.98 8.12
N ILE A 39 -3.41 3.92 7.86
CA ILE A 39 -3.61 4.52 6.52
C ILE A 39 -2.34 5.21 6.05
N TYR A 40 -1.75 6.10 6.87
CA TYR A 40 -0.49 6.77 6.51
C TYR A 40 0.64 5.77 6.21
N SER A 41 0.74 4.68 6.96
CA SER A 41 1.76 3.65 6.70
C SER A 41 1.57 2.93 5.37
N VAL A 42 0.34 2.84 4.87
CA VAL A 42 0.02 2.26 3.57
C VAL A 42 0.35 3.27 2.47
N ASP A 43 -0.05 4.53 2.63
CA ASP A 43 0.24 5.60 1.67
C ASP A 43 1.74 5.78 1.45
N VAL A 44 2.54 5.81 2.52
CA VAL A 44 4.01 5.88 2.43
C VAL A 44 4.57 4.67 1.68
N ARG A 45 4.06 3.46 1.93
CA ARG A 45 4.51 2.24 1.23
C ARG A 45 4.09 2.20 -0.24
N ILE A 46 3.00 2.86 -0.61
CA ILE A 46 2.59 3.01 -2.00
C ILE A 46 3.49 4.03 -2.69
N GLN A 47 3.72 5.20 -2.08
CA GLN A 47 4.58 6.23 -2.64
C GLN A 47 6.03 5.75 -2.84
N ASN A 48 6.63 5.09 -1.85
CA ASN A 48 7.98 4.55 -1.97
C ASN A 48 8.08 3.55 -3.13
N PHE A 49 7.08 2.68 -3.28
CA PHE A 49 7.07 1.73 -4.38
C PHE A 49 6.88 2.40 -5.74
N LEU A 50 6.08 3.46 -5.84
CA LEU A 50 5.95 4.21 -7.10
C LEU A 50 7.29 4.82 -7.53
N GLN A 51 8.05 5.38 -6.59
CA GLN A 51 9.39 5.89 -6.87
C GLN A 51 10.35 4.78 -7.33
N GLU A 52 10.31 3.62 -6.66
CA GLU A 52 11.11 2.47 -7.06
C GLU A 52 10.66 1.89 -8.41
N LEU A 53 9.37 1.98 -8.74
CA LEU A 53 8.82 1.56 -10.02
C LEU A 53 9.34 2.42 -11.17
N GLU A 54 9.40 3.74 -10.98
CA GLU A 54 10.02 4.66 -11.96
C GLU A 54 11.50 4.34 -12.17
N LEU A 55 12.24 4.02 -11.10
CA LEU A 55 13.64 3.59 -11.21
C LEU A 55 13.76 2.25 -11.96
N MET A 56 12.89 1.27 -11.65
CA MET A 56 12.87 -0.01 -12.36
C MET A 56 12.58 0.19 -13.84
N GLU A 57 11.62 1.05 -14.18
CA GLU A 57 11.27 1.41 -15.55
C GLU A 57 12.49 1.98 -16.30
N SER A 58 13.21 2.93 -15.71
CA SER A 58 14.44 3.48 -16.29
C SER A 58 15.48 2.39 -16.58
N ILE A 59 15.74 1.50 -15.63
CA ILE A 59 16.76 0.46 -15.76
C ILE A 59 16.35 -0.60 -16.81
N ILE A 60 15.06 -0.86 -16.97
CA ILE A 60 14.57 -1.79 -17.99
C ILE A 60 14.65 -1.13 -19.38
N ASN A 61 14.26 0.13 -19.51
CA ASN A 61 14.34 0.88 -20.76
C ASN A 61 15.78 1.07 -21.26
N GLU A 62 16.78 1.11 -20.38
CA GLU A 62 18.19 1.10 -20.78
C GLU A 62 18.64 -0.24 -21.40
N ARG A 63 17.97 -1.35 -21.04
CA ARG A 63 18.38 -2.71 -21.39
C ARG A 63 17.56 -3.32 -22.52
N TYR A 64 16.33 -2.85 -22.72
CA TYR A 64 15.39 -3.43 -23.66
C TYR A 64 14.62 -2.35 -24.41
N VAL A 65 14.38 -2.60 -25.70
CA VAL A 65 13.29 -1.96 -26.44
C VAL A 65 11.97 -2.62 -26.01
N GLY A 66 10.87 -1.87 -25.95
CA GLY A 66 9.61 -2.35 -25.35
C GLY A 66 9.10 -3.69 -25.87
N SER A 67 9.18 -3.93 -27.18
CA SER A 67 8.80 -5.21 -27.80
C SER A 67 9.68 -6.37 -27.34
N ASP A 68 10.98 -6.15 -27.17
CA ASP A 68 11.94 -7.18 -26.81
C ASP A 68 11.78 -7.59 -25.34
N PHE A 69 11.49 -6.62 -24.48
CA PHE A 69 11.18 -6.91 -23.08
C PHE A 69 9.92 -7.77 -22.95
N LEU A 70 8.84 -7.40 -23.63
CA LEU A 70 7.61 -8.20 -23.60
C LEU A 70 7.86 -9.62 -24.11
N ALA A 71 8.60 -9.77 -25.22
CA ALA A 71 8.94 -11.07 -25.77
C ALA A 71 9.85 -11.89 -24.83
N HIS A 72 10.75 -11.24 -24.09
CA HIS A 72 11.58 -11.86 -23.07
C HIS A 72 10.71 -12.41 -21.92
N MET A 73 9.78 -11.59 -21.44
CA MET A 73 8.90 -11.91 -20.31
C MET A 73 7.88 -12.99 -20.65
N LYS A 74 7.27 -12.95 -21.85
CA LYS A 74 6.34 -13.99 -22.34
C LYS A 74 6.97 -15.39 -22.44
N LYS A 75 8.31 -15.50 -22.51
CA LYS A 75 9.02 -16.79 -22.47
C LYS A 75 9.12 -17.40 -21.05
N GLY A 76 8.46 -16.80 -20.06
CA GLY A 76 8.51 -17.23 -18.66
C GLY A 76 9.83 -16.89 -17.96
N ARG A 77 10.64 -16.00 -18.55
CA ARG A 77 11.90 -15.56 -17.96
C ARG A 77 11.63 -14.55 -16.86
N LYS A 78 12.47 -14.60 -15.82
CA LYS A 78 12.44 -13.64 -14.72
C LYS A 78 13.52 -12.59 -14.96
N GLU A 79 13.15 -11.33 -14.86
CA GLU A 79 14.08 -10.21 -14.92
C GLU A 79 14.38 -9.74 -13.50
N LYS A 80 15.65 -9.48 -13.18
CA LYS A 80 16.05 -9.03 -11.85
C LYS A 80 16.51 -7.59 -11.90
N VAL A 81 15.93 -6.74 -11.06
CA VAL A 81 16.27 -5.32 -10.96
C VAL A 81 16.56 -5.00 -9.50
N GLY A 82 17.84 -5.02 -9.12
CA GLY A 82 18.25 -4.85 -7.73
C GLY A 82 17.66 -5.94 -6.81
N VAL A 83 16.83 -5.52 -5.84
CA VAL A 83 16.11 -6.41 -4.90
C VAL A 83 14.79 -6.95 -5.47
N TYR A 84 14.37 -6.47 -6.64
CA TYR A 84 13.11 -6.85 -7.26
C TYR A 84 13.30 -7.97 -8.29
N SER A 85 12.39 -8.94 -8.25
CA SER A 85 12.24 -9.95 -9.29
C SER A 85 10.93 -9.72 -10.03
N ILE A 86 11.00 -9.57 -11.34
CA ILE A 86 9.86 -9.28 -12.20
C ILE A 86 9.57 -10.53 -13.03
N TYR A 87 8.30 -10.91 -13.11
CA TYR A 87 7.85 -12.03 -13.92
C TYR A 87 6.51 -11.74 -14.58
N TYR A 88 6.29 -12.37 -15.74
CA TYR A 88 5.05 -12.23 -16.49
C TYR A 88 3.94 -13.04 -15.84
N GLU A 89 2.76 -12.44 -15.67
CA GLU A 89 1.58 -13.12 -15.15
C GLU A 89 0.62 -13.44 -16.28
N GLU A 90 0.01 -12.42 -16.87
CA GLU A 90 -1.06 -12.57 -17.85
C GLU A 90 -1.15 -11.38 -18.82
N GLY A 91 -1.80 -11.58 -19.96
CA GLY A 91 -2.14 -10.50 -20.89
C GLY A 91 -3.66 -10.49 -21.10
N TYR A 92 -4.28 -9.32 -20.94
CA TYR A 92 -5.70 -9.10 -21.21
C TYR A 92 -5.88 -8.41 -22.56
N ASN A 93 -6.64 -9.05 -23.45
CA ASN A 93 -6.64 -8.82 -24.89
C ASN A 93 -5.24 -9.07 -25.49
N GLU A 94 -5.19 -9.68 -26.67
CA GLU A 94 -3.94 -10.24 -27.21
C GLU A 94 -2.77 -9.24 -27.29
N ASP A 95 -3.04 -7.92 -27.33
CA ASP A 95 -2.01 -6.90 -27.55
C ASP A 95 -2.06 -5.61 -26.69
N THR A 96 -3.02 -5.42 -25.77
CA THR A 96 -3.18 -4.08 -25.13
C THR A 96 -2.78 -3.96 -23.67
N VAL A 97 -2.97 -5.00 -22.85
CA VAL A 97 -2.69 -4.93 -21.42
C VAL A 97 -1.88 -6.13 -21.01
N HIS A 98 -0.66 -5.90 -20.57
CA HIS A 98 0.22 -6.96 -20.03
C HIS A 98 0.37 -6.74 -18.54
N VAL A 99 0.25 -7.80 -17.76
CA VAL A 99 0.40 -7.75 -16.30
C VAL A 99 1.69 -8.47 -15.91
N LEU A 100 2.52 -7.77 -15.17
CA LEU A 100 3.72 -8.25 -14.54
C LEU A 100 3.50 -8.34 -13.04
N ILE A 101 4.13 -9.33 -12.42
CA ILE A 101 4.29 -9.35 -10.98
C ILE A 101 5.70 -8.91 -10.63
N VAL A 102 5.77 -7.95 -9.71
CA VAL A 102 7.01 -7.48 -9.10
C VAL A 102 7.07 -8.01 -7.68
N GLU A 103 8.05 -8.87 -7.43
CA GLU A 103 8.35 -9.43 -6.11
C GLU A 103 9.52 -8.69 -5.48
N ASP A 104 9.29 -8.12 -4.29
CA ASP A 104 10.37 -7.74 -3.39
C ASP A 104 10.99 -9.00 -2.79
N THR A 105 12.23 -9.33 -3.16
CA THR A 105 12.89 -10.56 -2.66
C THR A 105 13.27 -10.50 -1.18
N VAL A 106 13.33 -9.31 -0.59
CA VAL A 106 13.65 -9.09 0.83
C VAL A 106 12.39 -9.21 1.67
N LEU A 107 11.34 -8.49 1.29
CA LEU A 107 10.07 -8.46 2.04
C LEU A 107 9.11 -9.59 1.64
N ARG A 108 9.41 -10.34 0.56
CA ARG A 108 8.54 -11.34 -0.07
C ARG A 108 7.14 -10.81 -0.34
N TYR A 109 7.07 -9.57 -0.80
CA TYR A 109 5.83 -8.89 -1.10
C TYR A 109 5.63 -8.82 -2.61
N LEU A 110 4.44 -9.19 -3.06
CA LEU A 110 4.08 -9.26 -4.48
C LEU A 110 3.17 -8.09 -4.85
N ARG A 111 3.45 -7.45 -5.97
CA ARG A 111 2.63 -6.37 -6.52
C ARG A 111 2.36 -6.61 -7.99
N ARG A 112 1.15 -6.28 -8.43
CA ARG A 112 0.72 -6.39 -9.82
C ARG A 112 0.91 -5.06 -10.51
N VAL A 113 1.59 -5.09 -11.65
CA VAL A 113 1.97 -3.92 -12.43
C VAL A 113 1.51 -4.13 -13.86
N GLU A 114 0.77 -3.17 -14.41
CA GLU A 114 0.48 -3.13 -15.85
C GLU A 114 1.73 -2.66 -16.58
N LEU A 115 2.16 -3.45 -17.55
CA LEU A 115 3.12 -3.09 -18.57
C LEU A 115 2.37 -2.49 -19.75
N ARG A 116 2.65 -1.22 -20.03
CA ARG A 116 2.20 -0.53 -21.24
C ARG A 116 3.38 -0.29 -22.15
N LEU A 117 3.23 -0.71 -23.41
CA LEU A 117 4.20 -0.43 -24.45
C LEU A 117 3.86 0.89 -25.11
N GLN A 118 4.78 1.84 -25.09
CA GLN A 118 4.81 3.00 -25.97
C GLN A 118 5.91 2.77 -27.01
N GLU A 119 5.83 3.46 -28.16
CA GLU A 119 6.54 3.13 -29.42
C GLU A 119 7.99 2.63 -29.25
N ASP A 120 8.79 3.20 -28.34
CA ASP A 120 10.13 2.72 -27.99
C ASP A 120 10.39 2.55 -26.47
N CYS A 121 9.40 2.77 -25.61
CA CYS A 121 9.58 2.72 -24.17
C CYS A 121 8.52 1.88 -23.45
N ILE A 122 8.98 1.30 -22.35
CA ILE A 122 8.19 0.54 -21.41
C ILE A 122 7.71 1.51 -20.35
N GLN A 123 6.41 1.48 -20.07
CA GLN A 123 5.83 2.14 -18.92
C GLN A 123 5.28 1.10 -17.95
N LEU A 124 5.65 1.21 -16.68
CA LEU A 124 5.20 0.36 -15.61
C LEU A 124 4.17 1.11 -14.74
N ILE A 125 2.93 0.63 -14.75
CA ILE A 125 1.81 1.27 -14.06
C ILE A 125 1.38 0.39 -12.90
N ASN A 126 1.49 0.89 -11.67
CA ASN A 126 0.96 0.20 -10.50
C ASN A 126 -0.58 0.12 -10.58
N LYS A 127 -1.14 -1.09 -10.58
CA LYS A 127 -2.60 -1.30 -10.59
C LYS A 127 -3.24 -1.30 -9.20
N GLY A 128 -2.42 -1.20 -8.15
CA GLY A 128 -2.87 -1.46 -6.79
C GLY A 128 -3.05 -2.96 -6.54
N VAL A 129 -3.21 -3.30 -5.26
CA VAL A 129 -3.66 -4.62 -4.81
C VAL A 129 -5.18 -4.59 -4.69
#